data_AF-A0ABD6T5J0-F1
#
_entry.id   AF-A0ABD6T5J0-F1
#
_cell.length_a   1.000
_cell.length_b   1.000
_cell.length_c   1.000
_cell.angle_alpha   90.00
_cell.angle_beta   90.00
_cell.angle_gamma   90.00
#
_symmetry.space_group_name_H-M   'P 1'
#
loop_
_entity.id
_entity.type
_entity.pdbx_description
1 polymer ?
#
loop_
_entity_poly.entity_id
_entity_poly.type
_entity_poly.pdbx_seq_one_letter_code
_entity_poly.pdbx_strand_id
1 'polypeptide(L)'
;MNEKYKKRMPKFLPIGIAMGVLFSASPLASPLTENTVKADVGTFGTVVTTFGNIYDAFLAEPFGKWLEKIDVETTYRAFNENIAYKAPTFKKGEFGISAFSYYKDKDFSKKVKLAYPNGTVEYKTIKHGEQIRIKQAGTMVDLTPDEPDLYNHNILYITPKQLDEGNTGISLTNFKTYYLQSDNSGRKNELGYKFLKQHFPNAYHNGSPVWGVNQDELFKKLPVEKQILGTSTSEPISDLQFSHITDSEYVSEHINEIMSRKVDLITNHKDGEYSSLSTKIKTRDGFIRSWEDGRLSKSDGNTPLSKQEFTITPIKKGSNKVLLRDGLKYIPSKLGDNELYIIKPEKVWTLEDTGLFGAFRLKNENGQYLSVGDGLATFTDDSANASVFTADLKEAEWNNWLNKWYPGK
;
A
#
# COMPACT_ATOMS: atom_id res chain seq x y z
N MET A 1 -40.04 -62.27 5.83
CA MET A 1 -40.29 -61.86 4.42
C MET A 1 -40.36 -60.34 4.36
N ASN A 2 -39.51 -59.75 3.51
CA ASN A 2 -39.52 -58.39 2.94
C ASN A 2 -39.37 -57.15 3.84
N GLU A 3 -38.13 -56.68 4.00
CA GLU A 3 -37.84 -55.24 4.05
C GLU A 3 -36.99 -54.84 2.84
N LYS A 4 -37.49 -53.86 2.06
CA LYS A 4 -36.82 -53.28 0.89
C LYS A 4 -35.88 -52.16 1.34
N TYR A 5 -34.57 -52.38 1.29
CA TYR A 5 -33.58 -51.31 1.42
C TYR A 5 -33.53 -50.46 0.14
N LYS A 6 -33.94 -49.18 0.24
CA LYS A 6 -33.68 -48.17 -0.79
C LYS A 6 -32.21 -47.79 -0.78
N LYS A 7 -31.46 -48.24 -1.79
CA LYS A 7 -30.06 -47.83 -2.05
C LYS A 7 -30.07 -46.37 -2.53
N ARG A 8 -29.67 -45.42 -1.67
CA ARG A 8 -29.37 -44.04 -2.09
C ARG A 8 -28.05 -44.05 -2.86
N MET A 9 -28.10 -43.82 -4.18
CA MET A 9 -26.90 -43.48 -4.95
C MET A 9 -26.56 -42.01 -4.69
N PRO A 10 -25.32 -41.67 -4.27
CA PRO A 10 -24.88 -40.28 -4.28
C PRO A 10 -24.80 -39.80 -5.74
N LYS A 11 -25.52 -38.73 -6.06
CA LYS A 11 -25.36 -38.00 -7.31
C LYS A 11 -23.96 -37.36 -7.32
N PHE A 12 -23.06 -37.85 -8.16
CA PHE A 12 -21.87 -37.10 -8.54
C PHE A 12 -22.30 -35.95 -9.46
N LEU A 13 -22.15 -34.71 -8.98
CA LEU A 13 -22.12 -33.53 -9.83
C LEU A 13 -20.66 -33.34 -10.28
N PRO A 14 -20.40 -33.00 -11.55
CA PRO A 14 -19.05 -32.72 -12.02
C PRO A 14 -18.63 -31.36 -11.46
N ILE A 15 -17.84 -31.37 -10.40
CA ILE A 15 -17.19 -30.17 -9.89
C ILE A 15 -15.92 -29.97 -10.73
N GLY A 16 -15.88 -28.90 -11.51
CA GLY A 16 -14.64 -28.40 -12.09
C GLY A 16 -13.66 -28.09 -10.95
N ILE A 17 -12.62 -28.90 -10.84
CA ILE A 17 -11.59 -28.79 -9.81
C ILE A 17 -10.77 -27.53 -10.12
N ALA A 18 -10.99 -26.46 -9.36
CA ALA A 18 -10.02 -25.38 -9.24
C ALA A 18 -8.80 -25.94 -8.51
N MET A 19 -7.64 -25.96 -9.19
CA MET A 19 -6.39 -26.55 -8.69
C MET A 19 -5.75 -25.83 -7.48
N GLY A 20 -6.45 -24.90 -6.82
CA GLY A 20 -6.04 -24.29 -5.54
C GLY A 20 -6.07 -25.24 -4.32
N VAL A 21 -6.18 -26.56 -4.57
CA VAL A 21 -6.34 -27.64 -3.58
C VAL A 21 -5.25 -28.71 -3.71
N LEU A 22 -4.23 -28.53 -4.54
CA LEU A 22 -3.17 -29.55 -4.72
C LEU A 22 -2.33 -29.85 -3.46
N PHE A 23 -2.54 -29.14 -2.34
CA PHE A 23 -1.86 -29.42 -1.07
C PHE A 23 -2.76 -29.59 0.17
N SER A 24 -4.09 -29.72 0.03
CA SER A 24 -4.97 -29.99 1.21
C SER A 24 -5.48 -31.44 1.32
N ALA A 25 -4.97 -32.37 0.49
CA ALA A 25 -5.43 -33.77 0.49
C ALA A 25 -4.33 -34.84 0.69
N SER A 26 -3.14 -34.48 1.18
CA SER A 26 -2.14 -35.47 1.59
C SER A 26 -2.12 -35.61 3.12
N PRO A 27 -2.49 -36.78 3.69
CA PRO A 27 -2.33 -37.05 5.11
C PRO A 27 -0.87 -37.42 5.38
N LEU A 28 0.01 -36.43 5.49
CA LEU A 28 1.35 -36.60 6.04
C LEU A 28 1.36 -35.97 7.44
N ALA A 29 1.93 -36.70 8.41
CA ALA A 29 1.66 -36.61 9.85
C ALA A 29 2.19 -35.35 10.59
N SER A 30 2.29 -34.20 9.93
CA SER A 30 2.64 -32.90 10.52
C SER A 30 1.79 -31.81 9.86
N PRO A 31 1.33 -30.76 10.56
CA PRO A 31 0.58 -29.71 9.90
C PRO A 31 1.47 -29.04 8.86
N LEU A 32 1.13 -29.22 7.58
CA LEU A 32 1.67 -28.46 6.44
C LEU A 32 1.21 -27.00 6.47
N THR A 33 0.48 -26.61 7.51
CA THR A 33 -0.31 -25.39 7.60
C THR A 33 0.43 -24.29 8.33
N GLU A 34 0.16 -23.07 7.89
CA GLU A 34 0.60 -21.82 8.49
C GLU A 34 0.40 -21.79 10.01
N ASN A 35 1.38 -21.26 10.72
CA ASN A 35 1.27 -21.05 12.16
C ASN A 35 0.84 -19.61 12.42
N THR A 36 -0.17 -19.43 13.27
CA THR A 36 -0.56 -18.08 13.73
C THR A 36 0.44 -17.64 14.79
N VAL A 37 1.19 -16.57 14.51
CA VAL A 37 2.24 -16.08 15.42
C VAL A 37 1.64 -15.13 16.45
N LYS A 38 0.68 -14.30 16.03
CA LYS A 38 -0.10 -13.41 16.91
C LYS A 38 -1.50 -13.21 16.33
N ALA A 39 -2.52 -13.57 17.11
CA ALA A 39 -3.87 -13.01 16.94
C ALA A 39 -3.89 -11.69 17.70
N ASP A 40 -4.14 -10.58 17.01
CA ASP A 40 -4.22 -9.28 17.66
C ASP A 40 -5.55 -9.18 18.42
N VAL A 41 -5.49 -8.92 19.71
CA VAL A 41 -6.68 -8.87 20.59
C VAL A 41 -7.48 -7.56 20.37
N GLY A 42 -6.95 -6.62 19.58
CA GLY A 42 -7.50 -5.28 19.38
C GLY A 42 -8.28 -5.03 18.08
N THR A 43 -8.11 -5.84 17.02
CA THR A 43 -8.69 -5.49 15.71
C THR A 43 -8.96 -6.74 14.85
N PHE A 44 -10.24 -7.05 14.62
CA PHE A 44 -10.70 -8.19 13.79
C PHE A 44 -10.19 -8.15 12.33
N GLY A 45 -9.61 -7.04 11.88
CA GLY A 45 -9.25 -6.78 10.50
C GLY A 45 -7.94 -7.40 10.01
N THR A 46 -7.01 -7.78 10.90
CA THR A 46 -5.72 -8.35 10.46
C THR A 46 -5.14 -9.48 11.32
N VAL A 47 -4.37 -10.38 10.70
CA VAL A 47 -3.67 -11.48 11.37
C VAL A 47 -2.24 -11.62 10.84
N VAL A 48 -1.27 -11.86 11.73
CA VAL A 48 0.13 -12.15 11.37
C VAL A 48 0.41 -13.65 11.46
N THR A 49 0.92 -14.24 10.39
CA THR A 49 1.19 -15.69 10.30
C THR A 49 2.51 -15.98 9.61
N THR A 50 3.11 -17.13 9.89
CA THR A 50 4.28 -17.66 9.16
C THR A 50 3.85 -18.66 8.09
N PHE A 51 4.69 -18.85 7.08
CA PHE A 51 4.46 -19.82 6.00
C PHE A 51 4.59 -21.31 6.41
N GLY A 52 4.81 -21.58 7.70
CA GLY A 52 4.80 -22.93 8.28
C GLY A 52 6.14 -23.68 8.21
N ASN A 53 6.15 -24.89 8.78
CA ASN A 53 7.38 -25.62 9.13
C ASN A 53 8.28 -25.99 7.93
N ILE A 54 7.70 -26.27 6.75
CA ILE A 54 8.48 -26.57 5.53
C ILE A 54 9.33 -25.35 5.14
N TYR A 55 8.73 -24.16 5.28
CA TYR A 55 9.42 -22.93 4.98
C TYR A 55 10.53 -22.68 6.00
N ASP A 56 10.25 -22.85 7.29
CA ASP A 56 11.25 -22.70 8.35
C ASP A 56 12.45 -23.66 8.15
N ALA A 57 12.19 -24.90 7.73
CA ALA A 57 13.23 -25.86 7.37
C ALA A 57 14.04 -25.40 6.15
N PHE A 58 13.39 -24.90 5.11
CA PHE A 58 14.07 -24.32 3.95
C PHE A 58 14.96 -23.12 4.33
N LEU A 59 14.53 -22.30 5.27
CA LEU A 59 15.33 -21.17 5.77
C LEU A 59 16.58 -21.61 6.54
N ALA A 60 16.59 -22.81 7.10
CA ALA A 60 17.76 -23.38 7.78
C ALA A 60 18.83 -23.93 6.82
N GLU A 61 18.51 -24.17 5.54
CA GLU A 61 19.47 -24.69 4.57
C GLU A 61 20.50 -23.62 4.12
N PRO A 62 21.82 -23.90 4.19
CA PRO A 62 22.86 -22.95 3.82
C PRO A 62 22.82 -22.61 2.32
N PHE A 63 22.79 -21.32 2.01
CA PHE A 63 22.68 -20.76 0.67
C PHE A 63 24.05 -20.77 -0.05
N GLY A 64 24.60 -21.95 -0.35
CA GLY A 64 25.84 -22.05 -1.12
C GLY A 64 25.70 -21.43 -2.52
N LYS A 65 26.25 -20.21 -2.73
CA LYS A 65 26.40 -19.49 -4.02
C LYS A 65 25.30 -19.78 -5.06
N TRP A 66 24.04 -19.65 -4.68
CA TRP A 66 22.91 -20.07 -5.52
C TRP A 66 22.43 -19.01 -6.51
N LEU A 67 23.09 -17.85 -6.64
CA LEU A 67 22.44 -16.67 -7.19
C LEU A 67 23.37 -15.74 -7.97
N GLU A 68 22.93 -15.35 -9.16
CA GLU A 68 23.36 -14.12 -9.80
C GLU A 68 22.47 -12.98 -9.28
N LYS A 69 23.02 -12.22 -8.33
CA LYS A 69 22.36 -11.07 -7.67
C LYS A 69 21.71 -10.09 -8.66
N ILE A 70 22.33 -9.91 -9.82
CA ILE A 70 21.90 -8.98 -10.88
C ILE A 70 20.50 -9.34 -11.40
N ASP A 71 20.22 -10.62 -11.65
CA ASP A 71 18.92 -11.04 -12.20
C ASP A 71 17.78 -10.83 -11.21
N VAL A 72 18.03 -11.11 -9.93
CA VAL A 72 17.03 -10.91 -8.87
C VAL A 72 16.78 -9.42 -8.59
N GLU A 73 17.80 -8.57 -8.68
CA GLU A 73 17.67 -7.13 -8.50
C GLU A 73 16.92 -6.45 -9.65
N THR A 74 17.03 -6.97 -10.87
CA THR A 74 16.52 -6.28 -12.08
C THR A 74 15.25 -6.88 -12.67
N THR A 75 14.97 -8.17 -12.48
CA THR A 75 13.83 -8.84 -13.13
C THR A 75 12.61 -9.05 -12.22
N TYR A 76 11.42 -9.05 -12.81
CA TYR A 76 10.16 -9.47 -12.20
C TYR A 76 9.69 -10.74 -12.89
N ARG A 77 10.02 -11.91 -12.32
CA ARG A 77 9.68 -13.22 -12.90
C ARG A 77 9.19 -14.15 -11.80
N ALA A 78 8.13 -14.90 -12.06
CA ALA A 78 7.69 -15.90 -11.09
C ALA A 78 8.63 -17.09 -10.92
N PHE A 79 9.58 -17.23 -11.83
CA PHE A 79 10.72 -18.12 -11.70
C PHE A 79 11.56 -17.88 -10.44
N ASN A 80 11.50 -16.67 -9.88
CA ASN A 80 12.26 -16.26 -8.70
C ASN A 80 11.49 -16.44 -7.38
N GLU A 81 10.29 -17.00 -7.38
CA GLU A 81 9.54 -17.27 -6.15
C GLU A 81 10.28 -18.26 -5.24
N ASN A 82 10.23 -18.05 -3.92
CA ASN A 82 10.99 -18.76 -2.88
C ASN A 82 12.52 -18.53 -2.93
N ILE A 83 12.99 -17.65 -3.83
CA ILE A 83 14.39 -17.26 -3.96
C ILE A 83 14.59 -15.77 -3.72
N ALA A 84 13.81 -14.94 -4.42
CA ALA A 84 13.87 -13.48 -4.39
C ALA A 84 12.76 -12.87 -3.54
N TYR A 85 11.61 -13.53 -3.53
CA TYR A 85 10.41 -13.11 -2.84
C TYR A 85 9.61 -14.35 -2.45
N LYS A 86 8.62 -14.18 -1.59
CA LYS A 86 7.67 -15.23 -1.26
C LYS A 86 6.26 -14.71 -1.44
N ALA A 87 5.48 -15.31 -2.33
CA ALA A 87 4.08 -14.92 -2.47
C ALA A 87 3.33 -15.10 -1.14
N PRO A 88 2.45 -14.15 -0.75
CA PRO A 88 1.54 -14.38 0.35
C PRO A 88 0.55 -15.48 -0.02
N THR A 89 -0.16 -16.00 0.98
CA THR A 89 -1.22 -16.96 0.76
C THR A 89 -2.43 -16.27 0.16
N PHE A 90 -2.79 -16.66 -1.05
CA PHE A 90 -3.98 -16.19 -1.75
C PHE A 90 -5.22 -16.90 -1.21
N LYS A 91 -6.17 -16.14 -0.67
CA LYS A 91 -7.41 -16.67 -0.09
C LYS A 91 -8.53 -15.65 -0.21
N LYS A 92 -9.70 -16.12 -0.67
CA LYS A 92 -10.93 -15.30 -0.71
C LYS A 92 -11.27 -14.73 0.67
N GLY A 93 -11.65 -13.47 0.68
CA GLY A 93 -11.91 -12.65 1.87
C GLY A 93 -10.65 -12.08 2.52
N GLU A 94 -9.46 -12.31 1.97
CA GLU A 94 -8.19 -11.90 2.57
C GLU A 94 -7.24 -11.30 1.51
N PHE A 95 -6.55 -10.22 1.88
CA PHE A 95 -5.45 -9.64 1.10
C PHE A 95 -4.13 -9.84 1.85
N GLY A 96 -3.14 -10.43 1.19
CA GLY A 96 -1.89 -10.83 1.81
C GLY A 96 -0.72 -9.88 1.51
N ILE A 97 0.10 -9.59 2.52
CA ILE A 97 1.38 -8.90 2.37
C ILE A 97 2.44 -9.71 3.10
N SER A 98 3.46 -10.19 2.39
CA SER A 98 4.57 -10.96 2.95
C SER A 98 5.86 -10.15 3.02
N ALA A 99 6.79 -10.58 3.86
CA ALA A 99 8.16 -10.07 3.85
C ALA A 99 9.16 -11.21 3.64
N PHE A 100 10.08 -11.00 2.70
CA PHE A 100 11.09 -11.99 2.37
C PHE A 100 12.47 -11.37 2.15
N SER A 101 13.47 -12.02 2.71
CA SER A 101 14.87 -11.62 2.62
C SER A 101 15.54 -12.55 1.64
N TYR A 102 16.02 -12.00 0.54
CA TYR A 102 16.83 -12.71 -0.43
C TYR A 102 18.09 -13.31 0.22
N TYR A 103 18.68 -12.58 1.17
CA TYR A 103 19.85 -13.05 1.92
C TYR A 103 19.50 -14.05 3.04
N LYS A 104 18.22 -14.41 3.20
CA LYS A 104 17.69 -15.20 4.33
C LYS A 104 18.11 -14.65 5.70
N ASP A 105 18.30 -13.34 5.76
CA ASP A 105 18.58 -12.64 7.00
C ASP A 105 17.36 -12.79 7.93
N LYS A 106 17.58 -13.43 9.09
CA LYS A 106 16.53 -13.68 10.09
C LYS A 106 16.08 -12.42 10.80
N ASP A 107 16.93 -11.39 10.83
CA ASP A 107 16.63 -10.10 11.43
C ASP A 107 15.96 -9.14 10.43
N PHE A 108 15.88 -9.54 9.16
CA PHE A 108 15.15 -8.78 8.16
C PHE A 108 13.68 -8.68 8.54
N SER A 109 13.19 -7.44 8.49
CA SER A 109 11.78 -7.14 8.68
C SER A 109 11.38 -5.93 7.86
N LYS A 110 10.08 -5.82 7.61
CA LYS A 110 9.46 -4.68 6.94
C LYS A 110 8.33 -4.16 7.81
N LYS A 111 8.37 -2.87 8.07
CA LYS A 111 7.31 -2.18 8.78
C LYS A 111 6.29 -1.70 7.77
N VAL A 112 5.02 -1.87 8.09
CA VAL A 112 3.88 -1.32 7.33
C VAL A 112 2.98 -0.58 8.29
N LYS A 113 2.31 0.46 7.80
CA LYS A 113 1.33 1.21 8.56
C LYS A 113 -0.05 0.99 7.96
N LEU A 114 -1.00 0.57 8.78
CA LEU A 114 -2.36 0.31 8.37
C LEU A 114 -3.31 1.36 8.94
N ALA A 115 -4.22 1.86 8.11
CA ALA A 115 -5.34 2.70 8.54
C ALA A 115 -6.67 2.09 8.12
N TYR A 116 -7.46 1.71 9.13
CA TYR A 116 -8.75 1.08 8.95
C TYR A 116 -9.86 2.13 8.67
N PRO A 117 -10.98 1.72 8.04
CA PRO A 117 -12.14 2.59 7.80
C PRO A 117 -12.72 3.21 9.08
N ASN A 118 -12.71 2.50 10.21
CA ASN A 118 -13.19 3.00 11.50
C ASN A 118 -12.29 4.09 12.11
N GLY A 119 -11.16 4.37 11.45
CA GLY A 119 -10.19 5.34 11.88
C GLY A 119 -9.07 4.79 12.75
N THR A 120 -9.05 3.52 13.12
CA THR A 120 -7.89 2.96 13.84
C THR A 120 -6.65 2.96 12.95
N VAL A 121 -5.48 3.30 13.51
CA VAL A 121 -4.18 3.23 12.84
C VAL A 121 -3.26 2.35 13.66
N GLU A 122 -2.50 1.49 13.00
CA GLU A 122 -1.52 0.63 13.65
C GLU A 122 -0.29 0.43 12.78
N TYR A 123 0.83 0.12 13.42
CA TYR A 123 2.05 -0.30 12.76
C TYR A 123 2.23 -1.80 12.94
N LYS A 124 2.53 -2.50 11.86
CA LYS A 124 2.91 -3.92 11.92
C LYS A 124 4.30 -4.11 11.34
N THR A 125 5.07 -4.94 12.03
CA THR A 125 6.36 -5.42 11.55
C THR A 125 6.17 -6.84 11.04
N ILE A 126 6.48 -7.04 9.76
CA ILE A 126 6.46 -8.33 9.07
C ILE A 126 7.90 -8.83 9.01
N LYS A 127 8.22 -9.91 9.70
CA LYS A 127 9.57 -10.49 9.66
C LYS A 127 9.76 -11.34 8.41
N HIS A 128 11.02 -11.67 8.14
CA HIS A 128 11.38 -12.66 7.14
C HIS A 128 10.57 -13.95 7.30
N GLY A 129 9.85 -14.35 6.24
CA GLY A 129 9.03 -15.57 6.26
C GLY A 129 7.67 -15.43 6.96
N GLU A 130 7.31 -14.21 7.34
CA GLU A 130 5.98 -13.86 7.82
C GLU A 130 5.15 -13.18 6.74
N GLN A 131 3.84 -13.17 6.98
CA GLN A 131 2.87 -12.42 6.22
C GLN A 131 1.78 -11.86 7.13
N ILE A 132 1.17 -10.76 6.71
CA ILE A 132 -0.06 -10.24 7.27
C ILE A 132 -1.21 -10.50 6.32
N ARG A 133 -2.39 -10.73 6.90
CA ARG A 133 -3.65 -10.91 6.18
C ARG A 133 -4.61 -9.82 6.57
N ILE A 134 -5.05 -9.03 5.60
CA ILE A 134 -6.04 -7.95 5.76
C ILE A 134 -7.40 -8.50 5.31
N LYS A 135 -8.40 -8.36 6.17
CA LYS A 135 -9.75 -8.91 5.96
C LYS A 135 -10.82 -7.83 5.76
N GLN A 136 -10.46 -6.57 5.95
CA GLN A 136 -11.38 -5.45 5.94
C GLN A 136 -11.16 -4.58 4.70
N ALA A 137 -12.19 -4.46 3.88
CA ALA A 137 -12.19 -3.56 2.73
C ALA A 137 -12.06 -2.10 3.19
N GLY A 138 -11.51 -1.26 2.33
CA GLY A 138 -11.23 0.13 2.62
C GLY A 138 -10.07 0.36 3.58
N THR A 139 -9.32 -0.68 3.96
CA THR A 139 -8.07 -0.52 4.70
C THR A 139 -7.02 0.12 3.79
N MET A 140 -6.34 1.15 4.28
CA MET A 140 -5.16 1.71 3.62
C MET A 140 -3.90 1.13 4.21
N VAL A 141 -2.91 0.88 3.36
CA VAL A 141 -1.61 0.36 3.76
C VAL A 141 -0.52 1.22 3.18
N ASP A 142 0.28 1.83 4.05
CA ASP A 142 1.56 2.42 3.67
C ASP A 142 2.66 1.36 3.81
N LEU A 143 3.25 0.98 2.68
CA LEU A 143 4.32 -0.02 2.58
C LEU A 143 5.69 0.54 2.96
N THR A 144 5.82 1.86 3.06
CA THR A 144 7.08 2.58 3.33
C THR A 144 6.87 3.61 4.44
N PRO A 145 6.40 3.21 5.64
CA PRO A 145 6.01 4.14 6.68
C PRO A 145 7.17 4.89 7.35
N ASP A 146 8.40 4.44 7.13
CA ASP A 146 9.61 5.10 7.64
C ASP A 146 10.27 6.00 6.57
N GLU A 147 9.64 6.14 5.39
CA GLU A 147 10.07 7.09 4.36
C GLU A 147 10.00 8.52 4.92
N PRO A 148 11.12 9.26 4.99
CA PRO A 148 11.10 10.64 5.49
C PRO A 148 10.41 11.61 4.53
N ASP A 149 10.42 11.30 3.24
CA ASP A 149 9.82 12.15 2.22
C ASP A 149 8.35 11.79 1.98
N LEU A 150 7.47 12.74 2.32
CA LEU A 150 6.02 12.59 2.19
C LEU A 150 5.55 12.30 0.75
N TYR A 151 6.39 12.54 -0.27
CA TYR A 151 6.09 12.25 -1.68
C TYR A 151 6.39 10.81 -2.09
N ASN A 152 7.24 10.10 -1.35
CA ASN A 152 7.76 8.78 -1.74
C ASN A 152 7.03 7.62 -1.05
N HIS A 153 5.99 7.90 -0.25
CA HIS A 153 5.19 6.85 0.37
C HIS A 153 4.43 6.01 -0.66
N ASN A 154 4.59 4.70 -0.61
CA ASN A 154 3.82 3.74 -1.41
C ASN A 154 2.56 3.30 -0.64
N ILE A 155 1.41 3.86 -1.02
CA ILE A 155 0.14 3.66 -0.33
C ILE A 155 -0.82 2.87 -1.20
N LEU A 156 -1.39 1.84 -0.61
CA LEU A 156 -2.41 0.99 -1.19
C LEU A 156 -3.75 1.24 -0.54
N TYR A 157 -4.81 1.05 -1.30
CA TYR A 157 -6.18 1.00 -0.82
C TYR A 157 -6.77 -0.37 -1.14
N ILE A 158 -7.10 -1.14 -0.10
CA ILE A 158 -7.64 -2.50 -0.26
C ILE A 158 -9.12 -2.43 -0.62
N THR A 159 -9.46 -2.82 -1.85
CA THR A 159 -10.86 -2.80 -2.33
C THR A 159 -11.64 -4.06 -1.92
N PRO A 160 -13.00 -4.00 -1.89
CA PRO A 160 -13.83 -5.18 -1.73
C PRO A 160 -13.50 -6.27 -2.75
N LYS A 161 -13.34 -5.90 -4.03
CA LYS A 161 -13.00 -6.82 -5.12
C LYS A 161 -11.71 -7.60 -4.87
N GLN A 162 -10.65 -6.94 -4.39
CA GLN A 162 -9.38 -7.61 -4.07
C GLN A 162 -9.55 -8.65 -2.96
N LEU A 163 -10.43 -8.39 -1.97
CA LEU A 163 -10.75 -9.37 -0.94
C LEU A 163 -11.62 -10.49 -1.51
N ASP A 164 -12.69 -10.19 -2.23
CA ASP A 164 -13.64 -11.16 -2.77
C ASP A 164 -12.98 -12.16 -3.72
N GLU A 165 -12.09 -11.67 -4.59
CA GLU A 165 -11.29 -12.51 -5.48
C GLU A 165 -10.18 -13.23 -4.70
N GLY A 166 -9.53 -12.55 -3.76
CA GLY A 166 -8.47 -13.10 -2.91
C GLY A 166 -7.27 -13.66 -3.68
N ASN A 167 -7.06 -13.17 -4.90
CA ASN A 167 -6.10 -13.67 -5.89
C ASN A 167 -4.93 -12.69 -6.10
N THR A 168 -4.86 -11.60 -5.35
CA THR A 168 -3.79 -10.60 -5.43
C THR A 168 -3.14 -10.41 -4.07
N GLY A 169 -1.88 -9.97 -4.09
CA GLY A 169 -1.09 -9.79 -2.88
C GLY A 169 0.26 -9.17 -3.17
N ILE A 170 1.04 -8.93 -2.11
CA ILE A 170 2.33 -8.26 -2.21
C ILE A 170 3.41 -9.02 -1.46
N SER A 171 4.63 -8.97 -1.99
CA SER A 171 5.83 -9.40 -1.27
C SER A 171 6.85 -8.28 -1.18
N LEU A 172 7.20 -7.90 0.05
CA LEU A 172 8.20 -6.89 0.38
C LEU A 172 9.57 -7.56 0.53
N THR A 173 10.57 -7.04 -0.19
CA THR A 173 11.91 -7.65 -0.20
C THR A 173 13.03 -6.64 0.10
N ASN A 174 14.29 -7.10 0.08
CA ASN A 174 15.45 -6.22 0.23
C ASN A 174 15.52 -5.15 -0.87
N PHE A 175 15.15 -5.52 -2.09
CA PHE A 175 15.46 -4.74 -3.28
C PHE A 175 14.25 -4.05 -3.89
N LYS A 176 13.06 -4.67 -3.79
CA LYS A 176 11.85 -4.19 -4.46
C LYS A 176 10.57 -4.72 -3.82
N THR A 177 9.45 -4.14 -4.23
CA THR A 177 8.10 -4.61 -3.93
C THR A 177 7.59 -5.43 -5.11
N TYR A 178 7.17 -6.67 -4.85
CA TYR A 178 6.51 -7.51 -5.85
C TYR A 178 5.00 -7.40 -5.69
N TYR A 179 4.33 -6.95 -6.74
CA TYR A 179 2.88 -7.05 -6.89
C TYR A 179 2.56 -8.37 -7.57
N LEU A 180 1.67 -9.15 -6.98
CA LEU A 180 1.49 -10.55 -7.32
C LEU A 180 0.04 -10.86 -7.62
N GLN A 181 -0.17 -11.67 -8.65
CA GLN A 181 -1.43 -12.37 -8.91
C GLN A 181 -1.23 -13.87 -8.68
N SER A 182 -2.23 -14.56 -8.15
CA SER A 182 -2.17 -16.01 -7.92
C SER A 182 -2.00 -16.75 -9.24
N ASP A 183 -1.07 -17.70 -9.28
CA ASP A 183 -0.89 -18.63 -10.39
C ASP A 183 -1.07 -20.07 -9.89
N ASN A 184 -2.03 -20.78 -10.48
CA ASN A 184 -2.33 -22.18 -10.15
C ASN A 184 -1.92 -23.14 -11.29
N SER A 185 -1.09 -22.68 -12.23
CA SER A 185 -0.60 -23.48 -13.35
C SER A 185 0.28 -24.66 -12.92
N GLY A 186 0.82 -24.61 -11.70
CA GLY A 186 1.80 -25.59 -11.22
C GLY A 186 3.17 -25.44 -11.89
N ARG A 187 3.48 -24.26 -12.43
CA ARG A 187 4.76 -23.98 -13.08
C ARG A 187 5.90 -24.15 -12.07
N LYS A 188 6.99 -24.78 -12.53
CA LYS A 188 8.22 -24.92 -11.74
C LYS A 188 8.99 -23.60 -11.72
N ASN A 189 9.47 -23.21 -10.56
CA ASN A 189 10.43 -22.12 -10.40
C ASN A 189 11.87 -22.64 -10.56
N GLU A 190 12.87 -21.78 -10.37
CA GLU A 190 14.28 -22.16 -10.47
C GLU A 190 14.66 -23.25 -9.46
N LEU A 191 14.11 -23.22 -8.23
CA LEU A 191 14.34 -24.29 -7.25
C LEU A 191 13.81 -25.63 -7.74
N GLY A 192 12.68 -25.66 -8.43
CA GLY A 192 12.11 -26.88 -8.99
C GLY A 192 13.05 -27.54 -9.99
N TYR A 193 13.57 -26.78 -10.95
CA TYR A 193 14.54 -27.29 -11.93
C TYR A 193 15.85 -27.73 -11.29
N LYS A 194 16.31 -26.99 -10.29
CA LYS A 194 17.49 -27.34 -9.51
C LYS A 194 17.31 -28.65 -8.74
N PHE A 195 16.19 -28.83 -8.05
CA PHE A 195 15.89 -30.07 -7.33
C PHE A 195 15.83 -31.26 -8.27
N LEU A 196 15.28 -31.09 -9.47
CA LEU A 196 15.30 -32.13 -10.50
C LEU A 196 16.72 -32.52 -10.89
N LYS A 197 17.59 -31.55 -11.18
CA LYS A 197 19.01 -31.80 -11.55
C LYS A 197 19.77 -32.51 -10.42
N GLN A 198 19.51 -32.13 -9.17
CA GLN A 198 20.16 -32.74 -8.00
C GLN A 198 19.66 -34.16 -7.70
N HIS A 199 18.35 -34.40 -7.82
CA HIS A 199 17.76 -35.69 -7.46
C HIS A 199 17.83 -36.71 -8.60
N PHE A 200 17.84 -36.24 -9.85
CA PHE A 200 17.90 -37.07 -11.06
C PHE A 200 19.08 -36.65 -11.97
N PRO A 201 20.33 -36.72 -11.51
CA PRO A 201 21.48 -36.24 -12.28
C PRO A 201 21.60 -36.93 -13.66
N ASN A 202 21.26 -38.22 -13.75
CA ASN A 202 21.31 -38.99 -15.00
C ASN A 202 20.26 -38.56 -16.04
N ALA A 203 19.23 -37.83 -15.63
CA ALA A 203 18.21 -37.29 -16.54
C ALA A 203 18.66 -35.99 -17.22
N TYR A 204 19.84 -35.48 -16.88
CA TYR A 204 20.39 -34.23 -17.39
C TYR A 204 21.80 -34.43 -17.94
N HIS A 205 22.10 -33.81 -19.08
CA HIS A 205 23.43 -33.72 -19.66
C HIS A 205 23.77 -32.24 -19.90
N ASN A 206 24.91 -31.77 -19.35
CA ASN A 206 25.33 -30.37 -19.40
C ASN A 206 24.23 -29.36 -18.99
N GLY A 207 23.45 -29.71 -17.95
CA GLY A 207 22.37 -28.86 -17.44
C GLY A 207 21.07 -28.89 -18.25
N SER A 208 21.05 -29.56 -19.40
CA SER A 208 19.85 -29.74 -20.24
C SER A 208 19.23 -31.13 -20.01
N PRO A 209 17.90 -31.26 -20.09
CA PRO A 209 17.26 -32.58 -20.00
C PRO A 209 17.73 -33.47 -21.16
N VAL A 210 18.01 -34.74 -20.87
CA VAL A 210 18.29 -35.75 -21.90
C VAL A 210 17.04 -35.92 -22.76
N TRP A 211 17.23 -36.18 -24.06
CA TRP A 211 16.11 -36.35 -24.99
C TRP A 211 15.14 -37.45 -24.51
N GLY A 212 13.83 -37.15 -24.56
CA GLY A 212 12.77 -38.04 -24.08
C GLY A 212 12.47 -37.96 -22.57
N VAL A 213 13.24 -37.19 -21.79
CA VAL A 213 12.95 -36.99 -20.36
C VAL A 213 11.75 -36.07 -20.17
N ASN A 214 10.71 -36.58 -19.51
CA ASN A 214 9.58 -35.77 -19.05
C ASN A 214 9.87 -35.17 -17.67
N GLN A 215 10.21 -33.89 -17.63
CA GLN A 215 10.54 -33.17 -16.40
C GLN A 215 9.35 -33.03 -15.43
N ASP A 216 8.11 -32.98 -15.94
CA ASP A 216 6.93 -32.87 -15.09
C ASP A 216 6.67 -34.17 -14.33
N GLU A 217 6.91 -35.31 -14.97
CA GLU A 217 6.83 -36.62 -14.30
C GLU A 217 7.94 -36.81 -13.28
N LEU A 218 9.16 -36.35 -13.57
CA LEU A 218 10.24 -36.36 -12.58
C LEU A 218 9.93 -35.45 -11.40
N PHE A 219 9.29 -34.30 -11.64
CA PHE A 219 8.97 -33.36 -10.57
C PHE A 219 7.99 -33.95 -9.58
N LYS A 220 6.97 -34.68 -10.06
CA LYS A 220 6.02 -35.43 -9.23
C LYS A 220 6.67 -36.52 -8.36
N LYS A 221 7.87 -36.97 -8.71
CA LYS A 221 8.64 -37.99 -7.96
C LYS A 221 9.57 -37.38 -6.90
N LEU A 222 9.73 -36.05 -6.86
CA LEU A 222 10.51 -35.39 -5.81
C LEU A 222 9.80 -35.51 -4.44
N PRO A 223 10.53 -35.40 -3.32
CA PRO A 223 9.93 -35.20 -2.00
C PRO A 223 8.93 -34.02 -2.01
N VAL A 224 7.84 -34.14 -1.24
CA VAL A 224 6.72 -33.18 -1.23
C VAL A 224 7.21 -31.76 -0.89
N GLU A 225 8.15 -31.64 0.04
CA GLU A 225 8.74 -30.37 0.46
C GLU A 225 9.44 -29.66 -0.72
N LYS A 226 10.15 -30.43 -1.54
CA LYS A 226 10.84 -29.91 -2.74
C LYS A 226 9.84 -29.55 -3.85
N GLN A 227 8.73 -30.27 -3.96
CA GLN A 227 7.66 -29.89 -4.88
C GLN A 227 7.02 -28.56 -4.46
N ILE A 228 6.73 -28.38 -3.18
CA ILE A 228 6.15 -27.14 -2.63
C ILE A 228 7.09 -25.95 -2.87
N LEU A 229 8.36 -26.07 -2.49
CA LEU A 229 9.35 -24.99 -2.69
C LEU A 229 9.68 -24.76 -4.17
N GLY A 230 9.56 -25.80 -5.00
CA GLY A 230 9.87 -25.80 -6.42
C GLY A 230 8.75 -25.32 -7.34
N THR A 231 7.58 -25.00 -6.79
CA THR A 231 6.39 -24.56 -7.54
C THR A 231 6.16 -23.07 -7.35
N SER A 232 5.99 -22.33 -8.44
CA SER A 232 5.50 -20.95 -8.42
C SER A 232 4.00 -20.97 -8.08
N THR A 233 3.59 -20.10 -7.15
CA THR A 233 2.19 -19.92 -6.73
C THR A 233 1.64 -18.56 -7.14
N SER A 234 2.48 -17.73 -7.76
CA SER A 234 2.14 -16.39 -8.19
C SER A 234 2.77 -16.08 -9.55
N GLU A 235 2.31 -14.99 -10.17
CA GLU A 235 2.99 -14.29 -11.25
C GLU A 235 3.16 -12.80 -10.86
N PRO A 236 4.38 -12.24 -10.91
CA PRO A 236 4.58 -10.81 -10.76
C PRO A 236 3.88 -10.03 -11.87
N ILE A 237 3.09 -9.05 -11.47
CA ILE A 237 2.41 -8.11 -12.36
C ILE A 237 2.95 -6.70 -12.14
N SER A 238 2.77 -5.82 -13.12
CA SER A 238 3.20 -4.42 -12.96
C SER A 238 2.31 -3.67 -11.96
N ASP A 239 2.83 -2.60 -11.36
CA ASP A 239 2.04 -1.71 -10.50
C ASP A 239 0.82 -1.12 -11.24
N LEU A 240 0.99 -0.83 -12.54
CA LEU A 240 -0.11 -0.42 -13.40
C LEU A 240 -1.18 -1.52 -13.55
N GLN A 241 -0.77 -2.78 -13.76
CA GLN A 241 -1.73 -3.88 -13.83
C GLN A 241 -2.39 -4.14 -12.48
N PHE A 242 -1.63 -4.05 -11.39
CA PHE A 242 -2.13 -4.19 -10.04
C PHE A 242 -3.19 -3.11 -9.73
N SER A 243 -2.90 -1.84 -10.06
CA SER A 243 -3.86 -0.74 -9.91
C SER A 243 -5.08 -0.86 -10.84
N HIS A 244 -4.94 -1.41 -12.05
CA HIS A 244 -6.07 -1.67 -12.94
C HIS A 244 -6.95 -2.86 -12.51
N ILE A 245 -6.37 -3.88 -11.89
CA ILE A 245 -7.13 -4.99 -11.30
C ILE A 245 -7.96 -4.48 -10.12
N THR A 246 -7.41 -3.50 -9.41
CA THR A 246 -8.11 -2.75 -8.35
C THR A 246 -9.36 -2.12 -8.94
N ASP A 247 -10.49 -2.27 -8.26
CA ASP A 247 -11.82 -1.86 -8.72
C ASP A 247 -11.88 -0.34 -9.02
N SER A 248 -11.59 0.05 -10.26
CA SER A 248 -11.35 1.45 -10.63
C SER A 248 -12.60 2.30 -10.53
N GLU A 249 -13.77 1.71 -10.79
CA GLU A 249 -15.08 2.34 -10.59
C GLU A 249 -15.30 2.61 -9.10
N TYR A 250 -15.10 1.60 -8.25
CA TYR A 250 -15.18 1.77 -6.81
C TYR A 250 -14.20 2.84 -6.29
N VAL A 251 -12.94 2.81 -6.73
CA VAL A 251 -11.93 3.79 -6.33
C VAL A 251 -12.34 5.21 -6.77
N SER A 252 -12.91 5.35 -7.97
CA SER A 252 -13.38 6.64 -8.48
C SER A 252 -14.52 7.21 -7.63
N GLU A 253 -15.48 6.38 -7.20
CA GLU A 253 -16.57 6.81 -6.33
C GLU A 253 -16.09 7.23 -4.93
N HIS A 254 -15.03 6.60 -4.44
CA HIS A 254 -14.49 6.82 -3.09
C HIS A 254 -13.26 7.75 -3.06
N ILE A 255 -12.89 8.36 -4.18
CA ILE A 255 -11.62 9.08 -4.32
C ILE A 255 -11.46 10.25 -3.33
N ASN A 256 -12.56 10.92 -2.97
CA ASN A 256 -12.57 11.99 -1.95
C ASN A 256 -12.15 11.49 -0.58
N GLU A 257 -12.76 10.40 -0.14
CA GLU A 257 -12.45 9.75 1.12
C GLU A 257 -11.00 9.22 1.10
N ILE A 258 -10.62 8.57 -0.01
CA ILE A 258 -9.29 7.99 -0.20
C ILE A 258 -8.22 9.07 -0.10
N MET A 259 -8.38 10.18 -0.82
CA MET A 259 -7.41 11.26 -0.81
C MET A 259 -7.30 11.92 0.57
N SER A 260 -8.42 12.12 1.28
CA SER A 260 -8.37 12.68 2.64
C SER A 260 -7.64 11.76 3.62
N ARG A 261 -8.00 10.47 3.63
CA ARG A 261 -7.37 9.49 4.52
C ARG A 261 -5.91 9.23 4.16
N LYS A 262 -5.52 9.35 2.89
CA LYS A 262 -4.12 9.26 2.44
C LYS A 262 -3.27 10.33 3.09
N VAL A 263 -3.74 11.58 3.12
CA VAL A 263 -3.02 12.67 3.80
C VAL A 263 -2.89 12.37 5.28
N ASP A 264 -3.97 11.96 5.94
CA ASP A 264 -3.95 11.61 7.36
C ASP A 264 -2.98 10.46 7.68
N LEU A 265 -2.84 9.52 6.75
CA LEU A 265 -1.91 8.41 6.85
C LEU A 265 -0.45 8.87 6.78
N ILE A 266 -0.07 9.71 5.81
CA ILE A 266 1.33 10.15 5.64
C ILE A 266 1.79 11.15 6.70
N THR A 267 0.91 12.06 7.14
CA THR A 267 1.25 13.09 8.13
C THR A 267 1.10 12.62 9.58
N ASN A 268 0.70 11.35 9.78
CA ASN A 268 0.47 10.75 11.09
C ASN A 268 -0.60 11.47 11.93
N HIS A 269 -1.71 11.93 11.33
CA HIS A 269 -2.76 12.73 11.98
C HIS A 269 -3.54 12.05 13.14
N LYS A 270 -3.18 10.85 13.60
CA LYS A 270 -3.95 10.11 14.61
C LYS A 270 -3.22 9.93 15.94
N ASP A 271 -3.50 10.88 16.81
CA ASP A 271 -4.02 10.70 18.18
C ASP A 271 -4.43 12.07 18.73
N GLY A 272 -5.28 12.80 18.00
CA GLY A 272 -5.82 14.10 18.44
C GLY A 272 -4.79 15.24 18.54
N GLU A 273 -3.53 15.01 18.20
CA GLU A 273 -2.51 16.06 18.37
C GLU A 273 -2.66 17.18 17.35
N TYR A 274 -3.11 16.94 16.12
CA TYR A 274 -3.46 17.99 15.16
C TYR A 274 -4.18 17.47 13.91
N SER A 275 -5.44 17.86 13.73
CA SER A 275 -6.29 17.45 12.60
C SER A 275 -6.21 18.44 11.44
N SER A 276 -6.66 18.03 10.25
CA SER A 276 -6.97 18.97 9.17
C SER A 276 -8.13 19.90 9.59
N LEU A 277 -8.16 21.10 9.01
CA LEU A 277 -9.15 22.13 9.29
C LEU A 277 -9.80 22.58 7.99
N SER A 278 -11.11 22.40 7.87
CA SER A 278 -11.88 22.95 6.74
C SER A 278 -12.45 24.32 7.10
N THR A 279 -12.12 25.33 6.30
CA THR A 279 -12.57 26.72 6.51
C THR A 279 -12.47 27.52 5.21
N LYS A 280 -13.12 28.68 5.17
CA LYS A 280 -12.84 29.69 4.13
C LYS A 280 -11.66 30.55 4.56
N ILE A 281 -10.89 31.02 3.59
CA ILE A 281 -9.75 31.91 3.86
C ILE A 281 -10.13 33.33 3.44
N LYS A 282 -10.14 34.25 4.39
CA LYS A 282 -10.50 35.66 4.22
C LYS A 282 -9.29 36.49 3.86
N THR A 283 -9.51 37.49 3.01
CA THR A 283 -8.63 38.66 2.81
C THR A 283 -9.30 39.89 3.43
N ARG A 284 -8.64 41.06 3.35
CA ARG A 284 -9.21 42.34 3.84
C ARG A 284 -10.61 42.62 3.28
N ASP A 285 -10.84 42.26 2.02
CA ASP A 285 -12.01 42.69 1.25
C ASP A 285 -12.87 41.51 0.75
N GLY A 286 -12.78 40.32 1.36
CA GLY A 286 -13.59 39.16 0.97
C GLY A 286 -12.95 37.81 1.29
N PHE A 287 -13.26 36.80 0.49
CA PHE A 287 -12.66 35.46 0.57
C PHE A 287 -11.75 35.20 -0.63
N ILE A 288 -10.79 34.29 -0.50
CA ILE A 288 -10.10 33.75 -1.68
C ILE A 288 -10.93 32.63 -2.32
N ARG A 289 -10.68 32.39 -3.60
CA ARG A 289 -11.21 31.26 -4.35
C ARG A 289 -10.13 30.53 -5.12
N SER A 290 -10.35 29.24 -5.36
CA SER A 290 -9.58 28.41 -6.29
C SER A 290 -10.23 28.36 -7.67
N TRP A 291 -9.38 28.25 -8.69
CA TRP A 291 -9.76 27.97 -10.07
C TRP A 291 -9.62 26.48 -10.40
N GLU A 292 -10.14 26.08 -11.55
CA GLU A 292 -10.05 24.69 -12.01
C GLU A 292 -8.61 24.18 -12.14
N ASP A 293 -7.68 25.08 -12.47
CA ASP A 293 -6.24 24.84 -12.58
C ASP A 293 -5.46 25.12 -11.29
N GLY A 294 -6.15 25.25 -10.15
CA GLY A 294 -5.54 25.45 -8.84
C GLY A 294 -5.00 26.85 -8.58
N ARG A 295 -5.07 27.79 -9.54
CA ARG A 295 -4.74 29.19 -9.28
C ARG A 295 -5.69 29.78 -8.22
N LEU A 296 -5.20 30.79 -7.50
CA LEU A 296 -6.00 31.52 -6.51
C LEU A 296 -6.36 32.92 -7.02
N SER A 297 -7.48 33.45 -6.55
CA SER A 297 -7.88 34.86 -6.74
C SER A 297 -8.82 35.29 -5.63
N LYS A 298 -9.16 36.58 -5.57
CA LYS A 298 -10.25 37.05 -4.72
C LYS A 298 -11.60 36.56 -5.26
N SER A 299 -12.49 36.19 -4.35
CA SER A 299 -13.87 35.83 -4.65
C SER A 299 -14.66 37.07 -5.05
N ASP A 300 -15.47 36.94 -6.09
CA ASP A 300 -16.35 37.99 -6.63
C ASP A 300 -17.76 37.97 -6.01
N GLY A 301 -17.98 37.15 -4.97
CA GLY A 301 -19.29 36.97 -4.33
C GLY A 301 -20.25 36.06 -5.10
N ASN A 302 -19.98 35.74 -6.37
CA ASN A 302 -20.75 34.78 -7.19
C ASN A 302 -20.08 33.41 -7.27
N THR A 303 -18.96 33.24 -6.57
CA THR A 303 -18.16 32.02 -6.63
C THR A 303 -18.84 30.87 -5.86
N PRO A 304 -18.94 29.66 -6.42
CA PRO A 304 -19.50 28.50 -5.72
C PRO A 304 -18.82 28.25 -4.37
N LEU A 305 -19.59 27.83 -3.36
CA LEU A 305 -19.08 27.53 -2.01
C LEU A 305 -17.91 26.54 -2.04
N SER A 306 -18.00 25.51 -2.88
CA SER A 306 -16.94 24.50 -3.05
C SER A 306 -15.60 25.09 -3.47
N LYS A 307 -15.57 26.25 -4.12
CA LYS A 307 -14.35 26.94 -4.57
C LYS A 307 -13.79 27.94 -3.56
N GLN A 308 -14.48 28.16 -2.44
CA GLN A 308 -14.07 29.07 -1.37
C GLN A 308 -13.74 28.34 -0.07
N GLU A 309 -14.11 27.07 0.04
CA GLU A 309 -13.77 26.21 1.17
C GLU A 309 -12.47 25.48 0.92
N PHE A 310 -11.57 25.59 1.89
CA PHE A 310 -10.26 24.97 1.84
C PHE A 310 -10.07 24.05 3.03
N THR A 311 -9.42 22.92 2.80
CA THR A 311 -8.90 22.06 3.87
C THR A 311 -7.42 22.33 4.06
N ILE A 312 -7.06 22.88 5.21
CA ILE A 312 -5.69 23.14 5.63
C ILE A 312 -5.21 21.94 6.45
N THR A 313 -4.12 21.31 6.01
CA THR A 313 -3.63 20.07 6.62
C THR A 313 -2.18 20.22 7.05
N PRO A 314 -1.86 20.21 8.35
CA PRO A 314 -0.48 20.32 8.82
C PRO A 314 0.35 19.12 8.40
N ILE A 315 1.58 19.32 7.93
CA ILE A 315 2.40 18.19 7.46
C ILE A 315 3.08 17.48 8.63
N LYS A 316 3.49 18.24 9.65
CA LYS A 316 4.25 17.75 10.79
C LYS A 316 4.12 18.67 12.00
N LYS A 317 4.01 18.10 13.20
CA LYS A 317 4.10 18.84 14.47
C LYS A 317 5.40 19.64 14.57
N GLY A 318 5.32 20.87 15.07
CA GLY A 318 6.43 21.82 15.19
C GLY A 318 6.86 22.45 13.87
N SER A 319 6.32 22.01 12.73
CA SER A 319 6.51 22.66 11.44
C SER A 319 5.49 23.77 11.25
N ASN A 320 5.78 24.72 10.36
CA ASN A 320 4.82 25.70 9.85
C ASN A 320 4.36 25.36 8.42
N LYS A 321 4.58 24.11 7.99
CA LYS A 321 4.28 23.62 6.65
C LYS A 321 2.90 22.97 6.61
N VAL A 322 2.09 23.35 5.62
CA VAL A 322 0.73 22.87 5.43
C VAL A 322 0.46 22.51 3.97
N LEU A 323 -0.45 21.57 3.76
CA LEU A 323 -1.10 21.35 2.47
C LEU A 323 -2.41 22.13 2.46
N LEU A 324 -2.72 22.74 1.31
CA LEU A 324 -3.98 23.42 1.08
C LEU A 324 -4.76 22.67 0.00
N ARG A 325 -6.02 22.30 0.28
CA ARG A 325 -6.88 21.59 -0.68
C ARG A 325 -8.20 22.30 -0.93
N ASP A 326 -8.64 22.32 -2.18
CA ASP A 326 -10.03 22.52 -2.61
C ASP A 326 -10.57 21.16 -3.04
N GLY A 327 -11.38 20.53 -2.21
CA GLY A 327 -11.85 19.16 -2.42
C GLY A 327 -10.70 18.18 -2.65
N LEU A 328 -10.60 17.65 -3.88
CA LEU A 328 -9.54 16.72 -4.30
C LEU A 328 -8.23 17.38 -4.72
N LYS A 329 -8.24 18.69 -4.94
CA LYS A 329 -7.15 19.40 -5.60
C LYS A 329 -6.23 20.03 -4.57
N TYR A 330 -4.95 19.64 -4.60
CA TYR A 330 -3.89 20.36 -3.90
C TYR A 330 -3.62 21.68 -4.61
N ILE A 331 -3.79 22.76 -3.87
CA ILE A 331 -3.51 24.10 -4.35
C ILE A 331 -1.98 24.25 -4.47
N PRO A 332 -1.44 24.45 -5.69
CA PRO A 332 -0.02 24.59 -5.87
C PRO A 332 0.47 25.91 -5.30
N SER A 333 1.63 25.85 -4.65
CA SER A 333 2.44 27.01 -4.31
C SER A 333 3.25 27.55 -5.50
N LYS A 334 2.87 27.20 -6.73
CA LYS A 334 3.43 27.69 -7.98
C LYS A 334 2.31 28.02 -8.96
N LEU A 335 2.49 29.05 -9.78
CA LEU A 335 1.50 29.42 -10.78
C LEU A 335 1.56 28.45 -11.98
N GLY A 336 0.40 27.97 -12.43
CA GLY A 336 0.26 27.21 -13.68
C GLY A 336 0.60 25.72 -13.59
N ASP A 337 0.49 25.12 -12.41
CA ASP A 337 0.66 23.67 -12.24
C ASP A 337 -0.65 22.92 -12.48
N ASN A 338 -0.67 22.06 -13.51
CA ASN A 338 -1.86 21.31 -13.92
C ASN A 338 -2.01 19.97 -13.17
N GLU A 339 -0.99 19.52 -12.42
CA GLU A 339 -1.05 18.27 -11.66
C GLU A 339 -1.58 18.53 -10.24
N LEU A 340 -2.90 18.59 -10.11
CA LEU A 340 -3.54 18.99 -8.85
C LEU A 340 -3.84 17.83 -7.89
N TYR A 341 -3.71 16.58 -8.32
CA TYR A 341 -4.14 15.40 -7.53
C TYR A 341 -2.99 14.65 -6.86
N ILE A 342 -1.76 15.12 -7.05
CA ILE A 342 -0.55 14.49 -6.52
C ILE A 342 0.10 15.45 -5.54
N ILE A 343 0.58 14.92 -4.42
CA ILE A 343 1.37 15.70 -3.46
C ILE A 343 2.80 15.76 -4.00
N LYS A 344 3.32 16.98 -4.13
CA LYS A 344 4.69 17.29 -4.58
C LYS A 344 5.23 18.48 -3.77
N PRO A 345 6.56 18.75 -3.80
CA PRO A 345 7.13 19.93 -3.15
C PRO A 345 6.38 21.22 -3.45
N GLU A 346 5.94 21.39 -4.70
CA GLU A 346 5.22 22.58 -5.15
C GLU A 346 3.78 22.67 -4.62
N LYS A 347 3.33 21.75 -3.76
CA LYS A 347 2.01 21.76 -3.08
C LYS A 347 2.11 22.12 -1.60
N VAL A 348 3.32 22.32 -1.10
CA VAL A 348 3.56 22.62 0.31
C VAL A 348 3.66 24.12 0.53
N TRP A 349 2.78 24.62 1.37
CA TRP A 349 2.75 26.01 1.78
C TRP A 349 3.45 26.21 3.11
N THR A 350 4.09 27.36 3.28
CA THR A 350 4.54 27.83 4.59
C THR A 350 3.48 28.77 5.14
N LEU A 351 2.88 28.42 6.28
CA LEU A 351 1.98 29.27 7.02
C LEU A 351 2.80 30.13 7.98
N GLU A 352 2.92 31.42 7.71
CA GLU A 352 3.58 32.38 8.59
C GLU A 352 2.52 33.08 9.44
N ASP A 353 2.50 32.80 10.74
CA ASP A 353 1.71 33.58 11.69
C ASP A 353 2.27 35.01 11.81
N THR A 354 1.38 35.99 11.74
CA THR A 354 1.74 37.41 11.84
C THR A 354 1.74 37.92 13.28
N GLY A 355 1.23 37.14 14.24
CA GLY A 355 1.05 37.54 15.63
C GLY A 355 -0.11 38.52 15.84
N LEU A 356 -0.95 38.72 14.82
CA LEU A 356 -2.08 39.66 14.84
C LEU A 356 -3.40 38.90 14.76
N PHE A 357 -4.00 38.57 15.91
CA PHE A 357 -5.39 38.11 16.04
C PHE A 357 -5.78 36.97 15.06
N GLY A 358 -4.96 35.93 14.98
CA GLY A 358 -5.20 34.79 14.09
C GLY A 358 -4.96 35.06 12.60
N ALA A 359 -4.30 36.15 12.25
CA ALA A 359 -3.93 36.46 10.88
C ALA A 359 -2.60 35.82 10.48
N PHE A 360 -2.52 35.33 9.24
CA PHE A 360 -1.37 34.64 8.70
C PHE A 360 -1.06 35.05 7.26
N ARG A 361 0.14 34.72 6.81
CA ARG A 361 0.58 34.82 5.41
C ARG A 361 0.93 33.42 4.90
N LEU A 362 0.86 33.26 3.58
CA LEU A 362 1.25 32.02 2.92
C LEU A 362 2.49 32.28 2.06
N LYS A 363 3.50 31.40 2.18
CA LYS A 363 4.68 31.39 1.30
C LYS A 363 4.77 30.12 0.50
N ASN A 364 5.33 30.22 -0.70
CA ASN A 364 5.69 29.07 -1.51
C ASN A 364 6.98 28.38 -1.04
N GLU A 365 7.37 27.31 -1.73
CA GLU A 365 8.62 26.57 -1.50
C GLU A 365 9.88 27.44 -1.60
N ASN A 366 9.85 28.49 -2.44
CA ASN A 366 10.94 29.44 -2.65
C ASN A 366 10.95 30.57 -1.60
N GLY A 367 10.03 30.56 -0.64
CA GLY A 367 9.92 31.57 0.42
C GLY A 367 9.21 32.86 0.02
N GLN A 368 8.62 32.92 -1.18
CA GLN A 368 7.91 34.09 -1.69
C GLN A 368 6.49 34.12 -1.15
N TYR A 369 6.00 35.30 -0.80
CA TYR A 369 4.66 35.52 -0.26
C TYR A 369 3.59 35.47 -1.35
N LEU A 370 2.44 34.92 -1.00
CA LEU A 370 1.23 34.99 -1.81
C LEU A 370 0.63 36.41 -1.73
N SER A 371 0.39 37.00 -2.90
CA SER A 371 -0.35 38.26 -3.05
C SER A 371 -1.59 38.02 -3.89
N VAL A 372 -2.76 38.31 -3.32
CA VAL A 372 -4.08 38.10 -3.93
C VAL A 372 -4.72 39.45 -4.16
N GLY A 373 -4.84 39.84 -5.43
CA GLY A 373 -5.62 41.00 -5.87
C GLY A 373 -6.98 40.61 -6.45
N ASP A 374 -7.64 41.56 -7.12
CA ASP A 374 -8.89 41.32 -7.84
C ASP A 374 -8.70 40.41 -9.08
N GLY A 375 -7.46 40.28 -9.57
CA GLY A 375 -7.05 39.34 -10.61
C GLY A 375 -6.56 38.00 -10.05
N LEU A 376 -5.75 37.29 -10.84
CA LEU A 376 -5.06 36.09 -10.37
C LEU A 376 -4.01 36.45 -9.32
N ALA A 377 -3.84 35.57 -8.34
CA ALA A 377 -2.80 35.70 -7.33
C ALA A 377 -1.41 35.61 -7.96
N THR A 378 -0.47 36.32 -7.35
CA THR A 378 0.95 36.37 -7.74
C THR A 378 1.84 36.08 -6.53
N PHE A 379 3.13 35.90 -6.78
CA PHE A 379 4.14 35.75 -5.74
C PHE A 379 5.03 36.99 -5.66
N THR A 380 5.42 37.37 -4.45
CA THR A 380 6.29 38.53 -4.19
C THR A 380 7.27 38.22 -3.07
N ASP A 381 8.50 38.74 -3.18
CA ASP A 381 9.49 38.63 -2.11
C ASP A 381 9.27 39.70 -1.01
N ASP A 382 8.48 40.74 -1.31
CA ASP A 382 8.19 41.84 -0.40
C ASP A 382 7.00 41.53 0.52
N SER A 383 7.29 41.35 1.80
CA SER A 383 6.29 41.12 2.84
C SER A 383 5.25 42.26 2.98
N ALA A 384 5.56 43.48 2.55
CA ALA A 384 4.62 44.60 2.57
C ALA A 384 3.53 44.49 1.50
N ASN A 385 3.83 43.81 0.39
CA ASN A 385 2.91 43.55 -0.72
C ASN A 385 2.20 42.19 -0.59
N ALA A 386 2.53 41.42 0.45
CA ALA A 386 1.91 40.15 0.77
C ALA A 386 0.47 40.32 1.23
N SER A 387 -0.43 39.44 0.79
CA SER A 387 -1.77 39.38 1.35
C SER A 387 -1.72 38.81 2.76
N VAL A 388 -2.50 39.42 3.65
CA VAL A 388 -2.75 38.93 5.01
C VAL A 388 -4.10 38.25 5.02
N PHE A 389 -4.13 37.05 5.59
CA PHE A 389 -5.29 36.18 5.60
C PHE A 389 -5.79 35.92 7.02
N THR A 390 -7.08 35.63 7.16
CA THR A 390 -7.65 35.04 8.38
C THR A 390 -8.53 33.85 8.01
N ALA A 391 -8.68 32.89 8.92
CA ALA A 391 -9.66 31.82 8.74
C ALA A 391 -11.08 32.33 9.02
N ASP A 392 -12.09 31.78 8.35
CA ASP A 392 -13.50 32.02 8.64
C ASP A 392 -13.96 31.21 9.85
N LEU A 393 -13.29 31.44 10.97
CA LEU A 393 -13.52 30.77 12.25
C LEU A 393 -13.43 31.81 13.36
N LYS A 394 -13.91 31.45 14.55
CA LYS A 394 -13.62 32.25 15.73
C LYS A 394 -12.11 32.20 16.01
N GLU A 395 -11.54 33.33 16.40
CA GLU A 395 -10.11 33.44 16.71
C GLU A 395 -9.64 32.36 17.70
N ALA A 396 -10.43 32.09 18.75
CA ALA A 396 -10.14 31.04 19.71
C ALA A 396 -10.08 29.63 19.09
N GLU A 397 -10.93 29.34 18.11
CA GLU A 397 -10.94 28.04 17.41
C GLU A 397 -9.69 27.89 16.54
N TRP A 398 -9.32 28.95 15.80
CA TRP A 398 -8.11 28.99 15.00
C TRP A 398 -6.85 28.84 15.85
N ASN A 399 -6.73 29.63 16.93
CA ASN A 399 -5.56 29.59 17.81
C ASN A 399 -5.46 28.25 18.55
N ASN A 400 -6.58 27.66 18.97
CA ASN A 400 -6.59 26.31 19.56
C ASN A 400 -6.14 25.24 18.54
N TRP A 401 -6.52 25.40 17.27
CA TRP A 401 -6.07 24.52 16.21
C TRP A 401 -4.58 24.70 15.88
N LEU A 402 -4.08 25.93 15.80
CA LEU A 402 -2.65 26.21 15.59
C LEU A 402 -1.78 25.64 16.71
N ASN A 403 -2.13 25.91 17.98
CA ASN A 403 -1.35 25.48 19.14
C ASN A 403 -1.17 23.97 19.26
N LYS A 404 -2.08 23.20 18.68
CA LYS A 404 -2.05 21.73 18.64
C LYS A 404 -0.87 21.20 17.83
N TRP A 405 -0.53 21.82 16.70
CA TRP A 405 0.61 21.40 15.86
C TRP A 405 1.77 22.35 15.80
N TYR A 406 1.57 23.66 15.95
CA TYR A 406 2.62 24.67 15.84
C TYR A 406 2.77 25.42 17.18
N PRO A 407 3.22 24.73 18.24
CA PRO A 407 3.26 25.29 19.59
C PRO A 407 4.28 26.44 19.69
N GLY A 408 3.92 27.49 20.42
CA GLY A 408 4.78 28.66 20.63
C GLY A 408 4.48 29.84 19.70
N LYS A 409 3.33 29.82 19.02
CA LYS A 409 2.78 30.93 18.26
C LYS A 409 1.43 31.36 18.81
#